data_AF-A0A2V6PFT7-F1
#
_entry.id   AF-A0A2V6PFT7-F1
#
_cell.length_a   1.000
_cell.length_b   1.000
_cell.length_c   1.000
_cell.angle_alpha   90.00
_cell.angle_beta   90.00
_cell.angle_gamma   90.00
#
_symmetry.space_group_name_H-M   'P 1'
#
loop_
_entity.id
_entity.type
_entity.pdbx_description
1 polymer ?
#
loop_
_entity_poly.entity_id
_entity_poly.type
_entity_poly.pdbx_seq_one_letter_code
_entity_poly.pdbx_strand_id
1 'polypeptide(L)'
;MNASPARINLILAWLWIVVGFAVGFCFGLNFHQERWLGGYASFRRRLYRLAHISFFGLAGVNFLFYLTTRSFTHASIPVTVASWGFVLGAVSMPICCFVLAHRPRFRALFLVPVLSLITGGMLTLWEVIQL
;
A
#
# COMPACT_ATOMS: atom_id res chain seq x y z
N MET A 1 -1.95 26.55 6.45
CA MET A 1 -2.81 25.48 7.01
C MET A 1 -3.35 24.56 5.90
N ASN A 2 -2.51 24.10 4.96
CA ASN A 2 -2.97 23.30 3.81
C ASN A 2 -2.85 21.80 4.12
N ALA A 3 -3.62 21.35 5.12
CA ALA A 3 -3.59 19.98 5.66
C ALA A 3 -4.48 18.99 4.87
N SER A 4 -4.89 19.32 3.65
CA SER A 4 -5.81 18.48 2.84
C SER A 4 -5.16 17.15 2.40
N PRO A 5 -3.97 17.12 1.77
CA PRO A 5 -3.39 15.87 1.26
C PRO A 5 -2.95 14.92 2.37
N ALA A 6 -2.31 15.46 3.41
CA ALA A 6 -1.83 14.68 4.55
C ALA A 6 -2.97 13.99 5.31
N ARG A 7 -4.14 14.65 5.44
CA ARG A 7 -5.32 14.08 6.10
C ARG A 7 -5.93 12.92 5.30
N ILE A 8 -5.89 13.00 3.97
CA ILE A 8 -6.33 11.90 3.09
C ILE A 8 -5.45 10.67 3.29
N ASN A 9 -4.12 10.84 3.36
CA ASN A 9 -3.20 9.71 3.62
C ASN A 9 -3.42 9.09 4.99
N LEU A 10 -3.75 9.90 6.02
CA LEU A 10 -4.05 9.40 7.35
C LEU A 10 -5.33 8.54 7.36
N ILE A 11 -6.41 9.03 6.71
CA ILE A 11 -7.66 8.28 6.58
C ILE A 11 -7.40 6.98 5.81
N LEU A 12 -6.64 7.05 4.71
CA LEU A 12 -6.25 5.88 3.94
C LEU A 12 -5.42 4.90 4.76
N ALA A 13 -4.41 5.35 5.51
CA ALA A 13 -3.57 4.50 6.35
C ALA A 13 -4.43 3.71 7.35
N TRP A 14 -5.33 4.39 8.06
CA TRP A 14 -6.23 3.74 9.02
C TRP A 14 -7.23 2.81 8.35
N LEU A 15 -7.79 3.20 7.20
CA LEU A 15 -8.70 2.35 6.44
C LEU A 15 -7.99 1.07 5.97
N TRP A 16 -6.76 1.18 5.46
CA TRP A 16 -5.93 0.05 5.05
C TRP A 16 -5.53 -0.86 6.22
N ILE A 17 -5.31 -0.32 7.41
CA ILE A 17 -5.07 -1.12 8.64
C ILE A 17 -6.32 -1.95 8.98
N VAL A 18 -7.50 -1.31 9.00
CA VAL A 18 -8.77 -1.99 9.32
C VAL A 18 -9.08 -3.08 8.29
N VAL A 19 -8.90 -2.78 7.00
CA VAL A 19 -9.10 -3.79 5.94
C VAL A 19 -8.04 -4.89 6.05
N GLY A 20 -6.79 -4.57 6.38
CA GLY A 20 -5.75 -5.55 6.69
C GLY A 20 -6.19 -6.52 7.79
N PHE A 21 -6.73 -6.02 8.90
CA PHE A 21 -7.27 -6.87 9.97
C PHE A 21 -8.44 -7.73 9.51
N ALA A 22 -9.40 -7.17 8.77
CA ALA A 22 -10.54 -7.93 8.26
C ALA A 22 -10.12 -9.04 7.29
N VAL A 23 -9.17 -8.74 6.40
CA VAL A 23 -8.61 -9.69 5.44
C VAL A 23 -7.80 -10.77 6.17
N GLY A 24 -6.98 -10.40 7.14
CA GLY A 24 -6.22 -11.34 7.98
C GLY A 24 -7.13 -12.27 8.78
N PHE A 25 -8.22 -11.73 9.35
CA PHE A 25 -9.24 -12.51 10.05
C PHE A 25 -9.96 -13.50 9.12
N CYS A 26 -10.36 -13.04 7.93
CA CYS A 26 -10.99 -13.89 6.93
C CYS A 26 -10.06 -15.02 6.44
N PHE A 27 -8.76 -14.72 6.28
CA PHE A 27 -7.74 -15.75 6.00
C PHE A 27 -7.51 -16.69 7.18
N GLY A 28 -7.58 -16.21 8.43
CA GLY A 28 -7.43 -17.00 9.65
C GLY A 28 -8.58 -17.98 9.91
N LEU A 29 -9.82 -17.62 9.56
CA LEU A 29 -10.99 -18.50 9.74
C LEU A 29 -10.94 -19.76 8.86
N ASN A 30 -10.33 -19.69 7.68
CA ASN A 30 -10.20 -20.83 6.76
C ASN A 30 -8.89 -21.64 6.96
N PHE A 31 -8.20 -21.46 8.10
CA PHE A 31 -6.95 -22.19 8.38
C PHE A 31 -7.17 -23.71 8.50
N HIS A 32 -8.39 -24.14 8.84
CA HIS A 32 -8.75 -25.54 9.05
C HIS A 32 -8.95 -26.34 7.74
N GLN A 33 -9.00 -25.69 6.57
CA GLN A 33 -9.21 -26.36 5.29
C GLN A 33 -7.89 -26.49 4.49
N GLU A 34 -7.32 -27.70 4.46
CA GLU A 34 -6.06 -28.00 3.78
C GLU A 34 -6.12 -27.80 2.24
N ARG A 35 -7.30 -27.97 1.63
CA ARG A 35 -7.56 -27.74 0.19
C ARG A 35 -7.91 -26.29 -0.17
N TRP A 36 -8.04 -25.39 0.82
CA TRP A 36 -8.48 -24.03 0.56
C TRP A 36 -7.46 -23.28 -0.31
N LEU A 37 -7.93 -22.68 -1.41
CA LEU A 37 -7.11 -22.01 -2.44
C LEU A 37 -6.09 -22.90 -3.19
N GLY A 38 -6.34 -24.21 -3.28
CA GLY A 38 -5.53 -25.13 -4.11
C GLY A 38 -4.27 -25.66 -3.43
N GLY A 39 -4.24 -25.67 -2.09
CA GLY A 39 -3.16 -26.25 -1.27
C GLY A 39 -2.13 -25.23 -0.76
N TYR A 40 -1.32 -25.65 0.22
CA TYR A 40 -0.37 -24.78 0.93
C TYR A 40 0.71 -24.14 0.03
N ALA A 41 1.12 -24.84 -1.03
CA ALA A 41 2.16 -24.38 -1.96
C ALA A 41 1.62 -23.54 -3.14
N SER A 42 0.30 -23.38 -3.25
CA SER A 42 -0.33 -22.78 -4.43
C SER A 42 0.11 -21.33 -4.63
N PHE A 43 0.31 -20.97 -5.90
CA PHE A 43 0.66 -19.62 -6.32
C PHE A 43 -0.37 -18.58 -5.82
N ARG A 44 -1.65 -18.96 -5.75
CA ARG A 44 -2.73 -18.08 -5.27
C ARG A 44 -2.57 -17.75 -3.80
N ARG A 45 -2.34 -18.75 -2.94
CA ARG A 45 -2.20 -18.54 -1.48
C ARG A 45 -0.98 -17.67 -1.15
N ARG A 46 0.11 -17.82 -1.92
CA ARG A 46 1.31 -16.97 -1.81
C ARG A 46 1.02 -15.50 -2.14
N LEU A 47 0.29 -15.26 -3.23
CA LEU A 47 -0.12 -13.91 -3.64
C LEU A 47 -1.12 -13.27 -2.68
N TYR A 48 -2.06 -14.04 -2.14
CA TYR A 48 -3.01 -13.54 -1.15
C TYR A 48 -2.33 -13.10 0.15
N ARG A 49 -1.31 -13.82 0.61
CA ARG A 49 -0.49 -13.37 1.75
C ARG A 49 0.31 -12.11 1.42
N LEU A 50 0.87 -12.03 0.21
CA LEU A 50 1.57 -10.82 -0.24
C LEU A 50 0.63 -9.62 -0.32
N ALA A 51 -0.59 -9.82 -0.84
CA ALA A 51 -1.65 -8.82 -0.82
C ALA A 51 -1.92 -8.37 0.61
N HIS A 52 -2.23 -9.29 1.54
CA HIS A 52 -2.47 -9.00 2.95
C HIS A 52 -1.33 -8.19 3.60
N ILE A 53 -0.08 -8.60 3.40
CA ILE A 53 1.09 -7.87 3.96
C ILE A 53 1.20 -6.48 3.32
N SER A 54 0.88 -6.33 2.03
CA SER A 54 0.89 -5.02 1.37
C SER A 54 -0.14 -4.05 1.97
N PHE A 55 -1.29 -4.51 2.49
CA PHE A 55 -2.25 -3.65 3.21
C PHE A 55 -1.56 -2.96 4.41
N PHE A 56 -0.83 -3.73 5.23
CA PHE A 56 -0.13 -3.21 6.40
C PHE A 56 1.11 -2.37 6.03
N GLY A 57 1.93 -2.86 5.08
CA GLY A 57 3.13 -2.15 4.66
C GLY A 57 2.81 -0.77 4.07
N LEU A 58 1.79 -0.68 3.21
CA LEU A 58 1.40 0.57 2.55
C LEU A 58 0.65 1.50 3.50
N ALA A 59 -0.11 0.97 4.45
CA ALA A 59 -0.65 1.77 5.54
C ALA A 59 0.46 2.39 6.40
N GLY A 60 1.47 1.59 6.75
CA GLY A 60 2.65 2.06 7.50
C GLY A 60 3.38 3.17 6.75
N VAL A 61 3.66 2.99 5.46
CA VAL A 61 4.31 4.02 4.63
C VAL A 61 3.49 5.30 4.57
N ASN A 62 2.16 5.22 4.39
CA ASN A 62 1.29 6.41 4.42
C ASN A 62 1.27 7.10 5.81
N PHE A 63 1.31 6.33 6.89
CA PHE A 63 1.37 6.86 8.24
C PHE A 63 2.72 7.55 8.53
N LEU A 64 3.84 6.93 8.13
CA LEU A 64 5.17 7.53 8.23
C LEU A 64 5.25 8.82 7.40
N PHE A 65 4.74 8.80 6.17
CA PHE A 65 4.67 10.01 5.33
C PHE A 65 3.84 11.12 5.99
N TYR A 66 2.73 10.80 6.66
CA TYR A 66 1.98 11.78 7.44
C TYR A 66 2.80 12.38 8.60
N LEU A 67 3.59 11.57 9.30
CA LEU A 67 4.47 12.05 10.37
C LEU A 67 5.61 12.93 9.84
N THR A 68 6.25 12.51 8.74
CA THR A 68 7.32 13.31 8.10
C THR A 68 6.78 14.61 7.50
N THR A 69 5.55 14.62 7.00
CA THR A 69 4.90 15.86 6.51
C THR A 69 4.51 16.84 7.61
N ARG A 70 4.41 16.39 8.87
CA ARG A 70 4.26 17.30 10.02
C ARG A 70 5.55 18.03 10.38
N SER A 71 6.72 17.46 10.09
CA SER A 71 8.01 18.13 10.31
C SER A 71 8.36 19.14 9.22
N PHE A 72 7.71 19.09 8.05
CA PHE A 72 7.90 20.10 7.01
C PHE A 72 7.08 21.36 7.32
N THR A 73 7.76 22.48 7.55
CA THR A 73 7.17 23.81 7.78
C THR A 73 6.66 24.47 6.49
N HIS A 74 7.11 24.01 5.31
CA HIS A 74 6.69 24.50 3.99
C HIS A 74 5.86 23.46 3.23
N ALA A 75 4.62 23.83 2.87
CA ALA A 75 3.76 23.03 2.02
C ALA A 75 4.15 23.22 0.54
N SER A 76 5.14 22.46 0.09
CA SER A 76 5.65 22.48 -1.29
C SER A 76 4.81 21.56 -2.20
N ILE A 77 4.61 21.97 -3.46
CA ILE A 77 3.98 21.18 -4.55
C ILE A 77 4.47 19.71 -4.60
N PRO A 78 5.78 19.40 -4.47
CA PRO A 78 6.29 18.03 -4.41
C PRO A 78 5.67 17.15 -3.31
N VAL A 79 5.32 17.71 -2.15
CA VAL A 79 4.65 16.96 -1.06
C VAL A 79 3.25 16.50 -1.49
N THR A 80 2.55 17.30 -2.28
CA THR A 80 1.22 16.93 -2.79
C THR A 80 1.31 15.83 -3.84
N VAL A 81 2.32 15.89 -4.72
CA VAL A 81 2.56 14.84 -5.73
C VAL A 81 3.01 13.54 -5.07
N ALA A 82 3.89 13.60 -4.06
CA ALA A 82 4.31 12.44 -3.29
C ALA A 82 3.13 11.78 -2.56
N SER A 83 2.25 12.60 -1.94
CA SER A 83 1.01 12.15 -1.31
C SER A 83 0.15 11.32 -2.28
N TRP A 84 -0.15 11.86 -3.46
CA TRP A 84 -0.95 11.14 -4.46
C TRP A 84 -0.25 9.87 -4.98
N GLY A 85 1.07 9.89 -5.10
CA GLY A 85 1.87 8.71 -5.45
C GLY A 85 1.76 7.58 -4.42
N PHE A 86 1.75 7.89 -3.13
CA PHE A 86 1.55 6.90 -2.07
C PHE A 86 0.10 6.39 -2.00
N VAL A 87 -0.89 7.25 -2.28
CA VAL A 87 -2.30 6.83 -2.37
C VAL A 87 -2.51 5.87 -3.55
N LEU A 88 -2.00 6.24 -4.73
CA LEU A 88 -2.09 5.40 -5.93
C LEU A 88 -1.34 4.09 -5.74
N GLY A 89 -0.15 4.13 -5.13
CA GLY A 89 0.60 2.93 -4.76
C GLY A 89 -0.15 2.03 -3.78
N ALA A 90 -0.75 2.61 -2.73
CA ALA A 90 -1.51 1.90 -1.71
C ALA A 90 -2.72 1.15 -2.26
N VAL A 91 -3.44 1.77 -3.21
CA VAL A 91 -4.63 1.16 -3.82
C VAL A 91 -4.26 0.17 -4.93
N SER A 92 -3.27 0.49 -5.76
CA SER A 92 -2.91 -0.32 -6.92
C SER A 92 -2.23 -1.65 -6.56
N MET A 93 -1.34 -1.70 -5.58
CA MET A 93 -0.63 -2.92 -5.14
C MET A 93 -1.58 -4.09 -4.78
N PRO A 94 -2.54 -3.92 -3.86
CA PRO A 94 -3.45 -4.99 -3.43
C PRO A 94 -4.43 -5.39 -4.54
N ILE A 95 -4.89 -4.44 -5.35
CA ILE A 95 -5.70 -4.74 -6.55
C ILE A 95 -4.89 -5.58 -7.55
N CYS A 96 -3.64 -5.20 -7.82
CA CYS A 96 -2.75 -5.97 -8.69
C CYS A 96 -2.47 -7.37 -8.13
N CYS A 97 -2.25 -7.51 -6.82
CA CYS A 97 -2.08 -8.81 -6.17
C CYS A 97 -3.33 -9.69 -6.32
N PHE A 98 -4.52 -9.12 -6.16
CA PHE A 98 -5.78 -9.85 -6.30
C PHE A 98 -6.07 -10.28 -7.74
N VAL A 99 -5.82 -9.37 -8.70
CA VAL A 99 -5.94 -9.66 -10.14
C VAL A 99 -4.94 -10.73 -10.56
N LEU A 100 -3.71 -10.66 -10.09
CA LEU A 100 -2.68 -11.64 -10.41
C LEU A 100 -2.96 -13.02 -9.78
N ALA A 101 -3.67 -13.06 -8.65
CA ALA A 101 -4.13 -14.31 -8.04
C ALA A 101 -5.15 -15.05 -8.92
N HIS A 102 -5.92 -14.33 -9.73
CA HIS A 102 -6.90 -14.90 -10.68
C HIS A 102 -6.35 -15.05 -12.10
N ARG A 103 -5.42 -14.20 -12.52
CA ARG A 103 -4.86 -14.16 -13.87
C ARG A 103 -3.33 -13.94 -13.82
N PRO A 104 -2.53 -15.03 -13.73
CA PRO A 104 -1.06 -14.94 -13.60
C PRO A 104 -0.34 -14.35 -14.81
N ARG A 105 -1.05 -14.02 -15.90
CA ARG A 105 -0.53 -13.43 -17.14
C ARG A 105 -0.26 -11.92 -17.01
N PHE A 106 -0.87 -11.26 -16.03
CA PHE A 106 -0.79 -9.81 -15.82
C PHE A 106 0.34 -9.36 -14.87
N ARG A 107 1.49 -10.07 -14.86
CA ARG A 107 2.62 -9.71 -13.95
C ARG A 107 3.14 -8.29 -14.17
N ALA A 108 3.02 -7.77 -15.40
CA ALA A 108 3.42 -6.41 -15.74
C ALA A 108 2.61 -5.32 -15.01
N LEU A 109 1.40 -5.62 -14.53
CA LEU A 109 0.61 -4.67 -13.73
C LEU A 109 1.29 -4.35 -12.38
N PHE A 110 2.17 -5.22 -11.89
CA PHE A 110 2.95 -4.99 -10.67
C PHE A 110 3.94 -3.82 -10.81
N LEU A 111 4.26 -3.42 -12.05
CA LEU A 111 5.19 -2.35 -12.35
C LEU A 111 4.58 -0.96 -12.05
N VAL A 112 3.26 -0.82 -12.18
CA VAL A 112 2.54 0.44 -11.93
C VAL A 112 2.58 0.87 -10.45
N PRO A 113 2.21 0.00 -9.47
CA PRO A 113 2.34 0.32 -8.06
C PRO A 113 3.78 0.62 -7.63
N VAL A 114 4.73 -0.15 -8.15
CA VAL A 114 6.14 -0.03 -7.78
C VAL A 114 6.71 1.29 -8.27
N LEU A 115 6.45 1.69 -9.52
CA LEU A 115 6.86 2.99 -10.02
C LEU A 115 6.23 4.14 -9.23
N SER A 116 4.95 4.04 -8.87
CA SER A 116 4.25 5.04 -8.06
C SER A 116 4.85 5.21 -6.66
N LEU A 117 5.30 4.11 -6.05
CA LEU A 117 5.95 4.13 -4.74
C LEU A 117 7.40 4.63 -4.82
N ILE A 118 8.13 4.26 -5.87
CA ILE A 118 9.50 4.74 -6.09
C ILE A 118 9.49 6.25 -6.34
N THR A 119 8.58 6.76 -7.17
CA THR A 119 8.48 8.20 -7.40
C THR A 119 8.07 8.93 -6.13
N GLY A 120 7.04 8.47 -5.42
CA GLY A 120 6.63 9.03 -4.12
C GLY A 120 7.78 9.04 -3.10
N GLY A 121 8.51 7.93 -3.00
CA GLY A 121 9.68 7.75 -2.13
C GLY A 121 10.86 8.64 -2.47
N MET A 122 11.23 8.74 -3.75
CA MET A 122 12.31 9.62 -4.20
C MET A 122 11.98 11.09 -3.95
N LEU A 123 10.74 11.52 -4.22
CA LEU A 123 10.31 12.88 -3.92
C LEU A 123 10.36 13.17 -2.42
N THR A 124 9.94 12.24 -1.55
CA THR A 124 10.08 12.43 -0.10
C THR A 124 11.53 12.53 0.34
N LEU A 125 12.40 11.70 -0.21
CA LEU A 125 13.81 11.66 0.17
C LEU A 125 14.51 12.96 -0.26
N TRP A 126 14.15 13.49 -1.43
CA TRP A 126 14.63 14.78 -1.91
C TRP A 126 14.23 15.92 -0.97
N GLU A 127 12.96 15.97 -0.54
CA GLU A 127 12.50 16.99 0.42
C GLU A 127 13.16 16.81 1.80
N VAL A 128 13.42 15.57 2.24
CA VAL A 128 14.14 15.31 3.50
C VAL A 128 15.61 15.74 3.44
N ILE A 129 16.27 15.68 2.27
CA ILE A 129 17.65 16.17 2.10
C ILE A 129 17.69 17.71 2.12
N GLN A 130 16.62 18.37 1.70
CA GLN A 130 16.50 19.83 1.67
C GLN A 130 16.09 20.46 3.02
N LEU A 131 15.80 19.63 4.03
CA LEU A 131 15.57 20.02 5.43
C LEU A 131 16.88 20.39 6.13
#